data_AF-A0AAV2TNR6-F1
#
_entry.id   AF-A0AAV2TNR6-F1
#
_cell.length_a   1.000
_cell.length_b   1.000
_cell.length_c   1.000
_cell.angle_alpha   90.00
_cell.angle_beta   90.00
_cell.angle_gamma   90.00
#
_symmetry.space_group_name_H-M   'P 1'
#
loop_
_entity.id
_entity.type
_entity.pdbx_description
1 polymer ?
#
loop_
_entity_poly.entity_id
_entity_poly.type
_entity_poly.pdbx_seq_one_letter_code
_entity_poly.pdbx_strand_id
1 'polypeptide(L)'
;MVQSISANALTAVSLFDFARRQLIAIGGTQGVLQLFVVPRRLKRRVLNELTSFTTYTEREVKRQEFVISRWNMRDQEKMEKEAETKKQAGVAPAVQLTEDELLQKEAAEYQEYLKEEHAFLRSLGLIEEEPLNGLA
;
A
#
# COMPACT_ATOMS: atom_id res chain seq x y z
N MET A 1 -38.23 -6.02 -13.77
CA MET A 1 -37.19 -5.84 -12.72
C MET A 1 -37.03 -4.33 -12.56
N VAL A 2 -37.60 -3.74 -11.51
CA VAL A 2 -37.55 -2.28 -11.32
C VAL A 2 -36.31 -1.99 -10.49
N GLN A 3 -35.28 -1.41 -11.10
CA GLN A 3 -34.12 -0.87 -10.38
C GLN A 3 -34.41 0.59 -10.06
N SER A 4 -34.46 0.95 -8.78
CA SER A 4 -34.53 2.33 -8.34
C SER A 4 -33.12 2.91 -8.31
N ILE A 5 -32.72 3.58 -9.39
CA ILE A 5 -31.44 4.27 -9.48
C ILE A 5 -31.68 5.74 -9.14
N SER A 6 -30.91 6.28 -8.21
CA SER A 6 -30.93 7.71 -7.89
C SER A 6 -29.52 8.28 -8.00
N ALA A 7 -29.40 9.50 -8.50
CA ALA A 7 -28.12 10.22 -8.61
C ALA A 7 -27.62 10.77 -7.26
N ASN A 8 -28.37 10.56 -6.18
CA ASN A 8 -28.03 11.05 -4.86
C ASN A 8 -27.06 10.11 -4.16
N ALA A 9 -26.03 10.66 -3.53
CA ALA A 9 -25.08 9.89 -2.74
C ALA A 9 -25.75 9.35 -1.46
N LEU A 10 -25.44 8.10 -1.13
CA LEU A 10 -25.87 7.46 0.11
C LEU A 10 -24.89 7.81 1.23
N THR A 11 -25.41 8.22 2.38
CA THR A 11 -24.62 8.63 3.55
C THR A 11 -24.62 7.57 4.64
N ALA A 12 -25.71 6.82 4.80
CA ALA A 12 -25.84 5.80 5.83
C ALA A 12 -26.66 4.61 5.32
N VAL A 13 -26.27 3.41 5.73
CA VAL A 13 -27.03 2.17 5.48
C VAL A 13 -27.12 1.40 6.78
N SER A 14 -28.32 0.98 7.16
CA SER A 14 -28.55 0.11 8.31
C SER A 14 -29.51 -1.04 7.97
N LEU A 15 -29.25 -2.19 8.58
CA LEU A 15 -30.04 -3.39 8.39
C LEU A 15 -30.85 -3.67 9.66
N PHE A 16 -32.15 -3.87 9.50
CA PHE A 16 -33.05 -4.24 10.59
C PHE A 16 -33.66 -5.61 10.31
N ASP A 17 -33.41 -6.56 11.21
CA ASP A 17 -33.96 -7.90 11.13
C ASP A 17 -35.18 -8.04 12.04
N PHE A 18 -36.37 -8.12 11.45
CA PHE A 18 -37.58 -8.53 12.16
C PHE A 18 -37.86 -10.01 11.87
N ALA A 19 -38.43 -10.71 12.85
CA ALA A 19 -38.76 -12.14 12.75
C ALA A 19 -39.44 -12.55 11.42
N ARG A 20 -40.27 -11.66 10.84
CA ARG A 20 -40.97 -11.91 9.56
C ARG A 20 -40.36 -11.21 8.35
N ARG A 21 -39.61 -10.11 8.50
CA ARG A 21 -39.12 -9.27 7.39
C ARG A 21 -37.78 -8.65 7.74
N GLN A 22 -36.85 -8.64 6.80
CA GLN A 22 -35.63 -7.83 6.91
C GLN A 22 -35.84 -6.54 6.12
N LEU A 23 -35.43 -5.42 6.70
CA LEU A 23 -35.51 -4.09 6.11
C LEU A 23 -34.10 -3.51 5.96
N ILE A 24 -33.90 -2.75 4.90
CA ILE A 24 -32.71 -1.93 4.67
C ILE A 24 -33.15 -0.48 4.75
N ALA A 25 -32.56 0.27 5.67
CA ALA A 25 -32.73 1.71 5.75
C ALA A 25 -31.54 2.38 5.10
N ILE A 26 -31.81 3.32 4.19
CA ILE A 26 -30.82 4.04 3.42
C ILE A 26 -31.07 5.54 3.61
N GLY A 27 -30.08 6.23 4.16
CA GLY A 27 -30.04 7.69 4.22
C GLY A 27 -29.22 8.25 3.07
N GLY A 28 -29.68 9.35 2.48
CA GLY A 28 -28.96 10.07 1.43
C GLY A 28 -28.70 11.54 1.77
N THR A 29 -27.99 12.23 0.88
CA THR A 29 -27.63 13.65 1.02
C THR A 29 -28.83 14.61 1.01
N GLN A 30 -29.96 14.19 0.46
CA GLN A 30 -31.19 14.99 0.39
C GLN A 30 -31.99 15.00 1.72
N GLY A 31 -31.45 14.40 2.79
CA GLY A 31 -32.16 14.30 4.08
C GLY A 31 -33.37 13.35 4.05
N VAL A 32 -33.51 12.53 3.00
CA VAL A 32 -34.58 11.54 2.86
C VAL A 32 -34.08 10.17 3.34
N LEU A 33 -34.90 9.51 4.17
CA LEU A 33 -34.73 8.12 4.57
C LEU A 33 -35.57 7.20 3.68
N GLN A 34 -34.92 6.30 2.97
CA GLN A 34 -35.57 5.28 2.14
C GLN A 34 -35.54 3.91 2.83
N LEU A 35 -36.69 3.23 2.88
CA LEU A 35 -36.82 1.90 3.49
C LEU A 35 -37.13 0.87 2.40
N PHE A 36 -36.29 -0.16 2.30
CA PHE A 36 -36.44 -1.26 1.36
C PHE A 36 -36.70 -2.56 2.09
N VAL A 37 -37.62 -3.38 1.55
CA VAL A 37 -37.82 -4.75 2.03
C VAL A 37 -36.82 -5.66 1.34
N VAL A 38 -36.06 -6.42 2.12
CA VAL A 38 -35.09 -7.40 1.58
C VAL A 38 -35.86 -8.50 0.83
N PRO A 39 -35.53 -8.75 -0.46
CA PRO A 39 -36.12 -9.85 -1.21
C PRO A 39 -35.86 -11.20 -0.54
N ARG A 40 -36.82 -12.13 -0.62
CA ARG A 40 -36.72 -13.47 0.00
C ARG A 40 -35.44 -14.22 -0.37
N ARG A 41 -34.90 -14.01 -1.58
CA ARG A 41 -33.66 -14.63 -2.06
C ARG A 41 -32.41 -14.21 -1.29
N LEU A 42 -32.41 -13.01 -0.72
CA LEU A 42 -31.30 -12.46 0.08
C LEU A 42 -31.53 -12.63 1.58
N LYS A 43 -32.69 -13.15 2.00
CA LYS A 43 -33.07 -13.30 3.40
C LYS A 43 -32.37 -14.48 4.08
N ARG A 44 -32.11 -15.57 3.34
CA ARG A 44 -31.58 -16.81 3.91
C ARG A 44 -30.06 -16.81 3.84
N ARG A 45 -29.41 -16.67 4.99
CA ARG A 45 -27.97 -16.96 5.12
C ARG A 45 -27.78 -18.47 5.05
N VAL A 46 -26.79 -18.93 4.29
CA VAL A 46 -26.35 -20.33 4.37
C VAL A 46 -25.55 -20.46 5.67
N LEU A 47 -25.88 -21.47 6.49
CA LEU A 47 -25.21 -21.68 7.78
C LEU A 47 -23.72 -21.89 7.53
N ASN A 48 -22.89 -21.24 8.34
CA ASN A 48 -21.43 -21.32 8.31
C ASN A 48 -20.76 -20.87 6.99
N GLU A 49 -21.49 -20.25 6.06
CA GLU A 49 -20.92 -19.75 4.80
C GLU A 49 -19.85 -18.69 5.07
N LEU A 50 -20.18 -17.71 5.92
CA LEU A 50 -19.25 -16.64 6.28
C LEU A 50 -17.94 -17.21 6.84
N THR A 51 -18.04 -18.10 7.84
CA THR A 51 -16.88 -18.76 8.45
C THR A 51 -16.09 -19.59 7.43
N SER A 52 -16.77 -20.37 6.59
CA SER A 52 -16.09 -21.20 5.58
C SER A 52 -15.33 -20.35 4.57
N PHE A 53 -15.96 -19.26 4.12
CA PHE A 53 -15.38 -18.32 3.17
C PHE A 53 -14.21 -17.54 3.77
N THR A 54 -14.33 -17.05 5.01
CA THR A 54 -13.23 -16.36 5.69
C THR A 54 -12.04 -17.28 5.91
N THR A 55 -12.27 -18.50 6.41
CA THR A 55 -11.19 -19.49 6.61
C THR A 55 -10.55 -19.92 5.29
N TYR A 56 -11.30 -20.00 4.19
CA TYR A 56 -10.72 -20.23 2.87
C TYR A 56 -9.82 -19.05 2.46
N THR A 57 -10.33 -17.82 2.57
CA THR A 57 -9.59 -16.61 2.19
C THR A 57 -8.29 -16.46 3.00
N GLU A 58 -8.35 -16.66 4.32
CA GLU A 58 -7.17 -16.61 5.20
C GLU A 58 -6.11 -17.65 4.82
N ARG A 59 -6.53 -18.85 4.39
CA ARG A 59 -5.61 -19.89 3.93
C ARG A 59 -4.92 -19.49 2.62
N GLU A 60 -5.66 -18.90 1.68
CA GLU A 60 -5.08 -18.46 0.42
C GLU A 60 -4.10 -17.29 0.60
N VAL A 61 -4.40 -16.35 1.51
CA VAL A 61 -3.46 -15.26 1.85
C VAL A 61 -2.15 -15.84 2.39
N LYS A 62 -2.21 -16.75 3.37
CA LYS A 62 -1.01 -17.42 3.91
C LYS A 62 -0.24 -18.20 2.85
N ARG A 63 -0.95 -18.84 1.91
CA ARG A 63 -0.33 -19.56 0.81
C ARG A 63 0.42 -18.62 -0.13
N GLN A 64 -0.17 -17.47 -0.45
CA GLN A 64 0.46 -16.44 -1.25
C GLN A 64 1.74 -15.92 -0.57
N GLU A 65 1.67 -15.59 0.72
CA GLU A 65 2.84 -15.18 1.51
C GLU A 65 3.96 -16.23 1.50
N PHE A 66 3.62 -17.50 1.66
CA PHE A 66 4.58 -18.60 1.59
C PHE A 66 5.26 -18.70 0.23
N VAL A 67 4.51 -18.57 -0.88
CA VAL A 67 5.07 -18.61 -2.23
C VAL A 67 6.01 -17.44 -2.47
N ILE A 68 5.61 -16.23 -2.08
CA ILE A 68 6.43 -15.01 -2.20
C ILE A 68 7.73 -15.17 -1.39
N SER A 69 7.63 -15.60 -0.14
CA SER A 69 8.80 -15.85 0.71
C SER A 69 9.78 -16.83 0.07
N ARG A 70 9.26 -17.92 -0.52
CA ARG A 70 10.09 -18.90 -1.22
C ARG A 70 10.75 -18.33 -2.48
N TRP A 71 10.07 -17.47 -3.22
CA TRP A 71 10.67 -16.78 -4.36
C TRP A 71 11.79 -15.86 -3.92
N ASN A 72 11.56 -15.06 -2.88
CA ASN A 72 12.57 -14.17 -2.31
C ASN A 72 13.81 -14.93 -1.84
N MET A 73 13.65 -16.09 -1.19
CA MET A 73 14.79 -16.93 -0.78
C MET A 73 15.59 -17.43 -1.99
N ARG A 74 14.92 -17.88 -3.05
CA ARG A 74 15.61 -18.35 -4.27
C ARG A 74 16.34 -17.20 -4.97
N ASP A 75 15.74 -16.02 -4.99
CA ASP A 75 16.36 -14.84 -5.58
C ASP A 75 17.59 -14.40 -4.78
N GLN A 76 17.51 -14.42 -3.43
CA GLN A 76 18.65 -14.19 -2.54
C GLN A 76 19.76 -15.22 -2.75
N GLU A 77 19.44 -16.52 -2.75
CA GLU A 77 20.42 -17.58 -3.01
C GLU A 77 21.10 -17.43 -4.38
N LYS A 78 20.36 -16.98 -5.39
CA LYS A 78 20.90 -16.71 -6.72
C LYS A 78 21.86 -15.53 -6.69
N MET A 79 21.48 -14.43 -6.03
CA MET A 79 22.35 -13.27 -5.83
C MET A 79 23.63 -13.63 -5.07
N GLU A 80 23.52 -14.43 -4.01
CA GLU A 80 24.67 -14.88 -3.21
C GLU A 80 25.60 -15.79 -4.03
N LYS A 81 25.06 -16.75 -4.78
CA LYS A 81 25.87 -17.60 -5.69
C LYS A 81 26.54 -16.79 -6.78
N GLU A 82 25.86 -15.81 -7.36
CA GLU A 82 26.47 -14.88 -8.33
C GLU A 82 27.57 -14.04 -7.69
N ALA A 83 27.41 -13.60 -6.44
CA ALA A 83 28.45 -12.89 -5.70
C ALA A 83 29.65 -13.78 -5.36
N GLU A 84 29.43 -15.02 -4.93
CA GLU A 84 30.48 -15.99 -4.63
C GLU A 84 31.24 -16.43 -5.88
N THR A 85 30.55 -16.68 -6.98
CA THR A 85 31.19 -17.04 -8.27
C THR A 85 32.03 -15.87 -8.82
N LYS A 86 31.56 -14.63 -8.68
CA LYS A 86 32.37 -13.44 -8.99
C LYS A 86 33.63 -13.36 -8.12
N LYS A 87 33.52 -13.63 -6.81
CA LYS A 87 34.67 -13.69 -5.88
C LYS A 87 35.65 -14.82 -6.25
N GLN A 88 35.15 -16.01 -6.60
CA GLN A 88 35.98 -17.18 -6.93
C GLN A 88 36.62 -17.09 -8.33
N ALA A 89 35.98 -16.42 -9.28
CA ALA A 89 36.50 -16.24 -10.64
C ALA A 89 37.69 -15.26 -10.73
N GLY A 90 38.17 -14.72 -9.61
CA GLY A 90 39.33 -13.82 -9.58
C GLY A 90 39.12 -12.50 -10.32
N VAL A 91 37.89 -12.24 -10.79
CA VAL A 91 37.44 -10.89 -11.12
C VAL A 91 37.46 -10.17 -9.78
N ALA A 92 38.44 -9.29 -9.62
CA ALA A 92 38.72 -8.54 -8.40
C ALA A 92 37.40 -8.18 -7.70
N PRO A 93 37.35 -8.25 -6.35
CA PRO A 93 36.19 -7.75 -5.64
C PRO A 93 35.90 -6.37 -6.23
N ALA A 94 34.64 -6.10 -6.59
CA ALA A 94 34.20 -4.73 -6.69
C ALA A 94 34.79 -4.06 -5.46
N VAL A 95 35.78 -3.19 -5.68
CA VAL A 95 36.73 -2.70 -4.69
C VAL A 95 35.95 -2.53 -3.42
N GLN A 96 36.26 -3.31 -2.38
CA GLN A 96 35.75 -3.00 -1.05
C GLN A 96 36.34 -1.62 -0.81
N LEU A 97 35.53 -0.59 -1.10
CA LEU A 97 35.91 0.78 -0.90
C LEU A 97 36.35 0.80 0.56
N THR A 98 37.59 1.19 0.80
CA THR A 98 38.10 1.37 2.16
C THR A 98 37.12 2.25 2.93
N GLU A 99 37.06 2.14 4.26
CA GLU A 99 36.13 2.96 5.07
C GLU A 99 36.16 4.44 4.65
N ASP A 100 37.33 4.96 4.27
CA ASP A 100 37.53 6.31 3.73
C ASP A 100 36.81 6.57 2.39
N GLU A 101 36.83 5.62 1.46
CA GLU A 101 36.17 5.75 0.16
C GLU A 101 34.65 5.59 0.26
N LEU A 102 34.17 4.84 1.24
CA LEU A 102 32.74 4.70 1.55
C LEU A 102 32.22 5.99 2.20
N LEU A 103 32.98 6.56 3.14
CA LEU A 103 32.69 7.86 3.76
C LEU A 103 32.66 8.99 2.73
N GLN A 104 33.54 8.96 1.72
CA GLN A 104 33.54 9.94 0.63
C GLN A 104 32.29 9.83 -0.25
N LYS A 105 31.79 8.62 -0.52
CA LYS A 105 30.54 8.42 -1.26
C LYS A 105 29.34 8.89 -0.46
N GLU A 106 29.24 8.52 0.81
CA GLU A 106 28.17 8.98 1.69
C GLU A 106 28.16 10.51 1.84
N ALA A 107 29.34 11.14 1.93
CA ALA A 107 29.46 12.59 1.95
C ALA A 107 29.00 13.23 0.64
N ALA A 108 29.30 12.62 -0.51
CA ALA A 108 28.86 13.10 -1.82
C ALA A 108 27.33 12.97 -1.98
N GLU A 109 26.76 11.83 -1.61
CA GLU A 109 25.31 11.59 -1.63
C GLU A 109 24.57 12.54 -0.69
N TYR A 110 25.12 12.80 0.51
CA TYR A 110 24.55 13.76 1.45
C TYR A 110 24.58 15.20 0.91
N GLN A 111 25.65 15.59 0.22
CA GLN A 111 25.70 16.90 -0.46
C GLN A 111 24.69 17.01 -1.59
N GLU A 112 24.43 15.91 -2.30
CA GLU A 112 23.42 15.87 -3.36
C GLU A 112 22.00 16.00 -2.78
N TYR A 113 21.71 15.25 -1.71
CA TYR A 113 20.46 15.38 -0.94
C TYR A 113 20.22 16.83 -0.48
N LEU A 114 21.22 17.49 0.10
CA LEU A 114 21.08 18.88 0.55
C LEU A 114 20.80 19.86 -0.61
N LYS A 115 21.36 19.62 -1.79
CA LYS A 115 21.08 20.43 -2.98
C LYS A 115 19.66 20.23 -3.47
N GLU A 116 19.19 19.00 -3.49
CA GLU A 116 17.82 18.65 -3.88
C GLU A 116 16.81 19.20 -2.88
N GLU A 117 17.07 19.05 -1.57
CA GLU A 117 16.26 19.61 -0.49
C GLU A 117 16.19 21.15 -0.61
N HIS A 118 17.32 21.82 -0.83
CA HIS A 118 17.35 23.27 -1.02
C HIS A 118 16.64 23.71 -2.32
N ALA A 119 16.70 22.91 -3.39
CA ALA A 119 15.93 23.17 -4.61
C ALA A 119 14.43 22.97 -4.40
N PHE A 120 14.04 21.93 -3.65
CA PHE A 120 12.67 21.62 -3.29
C PHE A 120 12.06 22.72 -2.39
N LEU A 121 12.78 23.15 -1.36
CA LEU A 121 12.35 24.23 -0.47
C LEU A 121 12.25 25.59 -1.18
N ARG A 122 13.13 25.86 -2.16
CA ARG A 122 12.97 27.00 -3.08
C ARG A 122 11.72 26.90 -3.94
N SER A 123 11.41 25.72 -4.49
CA SER A 123 10.21 25.52 -5.30
C SER A 123 8.90 25.73 -4.50
N LEU A 124 8.95 25.45 -3.20
CA LEU A 124 7.84 25.67 -2.26
C LEU A 124 7.75 27.10 -1.73
N GLY A 125 8.74 27.97 -2.03
CA GLY A 125 8.77 29.36 -1.56
C GLY A 125 9.04 29.50 -0.05
N LEU A 126 9.69 28.51 0.57
CA LEU A 126 9.94 28.47 2.03
C LEU A 126 11.30 29.06 2.42
N ILE A 127 12.18 29.34 1.46
CA ILE A 127 13.50 29.95 1.65
C ILE A 127 13.60 31.19 0.74
N GLU A 128 13.85 32.36 1.32
CA GLU A 128 14.13 33.62 0.61
C GLU A 128 15.62 33.71 0.24
N GLU A 129 15.94 34.34 -0.89
CA GLU A 129 17.33 34.55 -1.35
C GLU A 129 18.12 35.34 -0.29
N GLU A 130 19.13 34.74 0.34
CA GLU A 130 20.17 35.54 0.99
C GLU A 130 20.98 36.26 -0.10
N PRO A 131 20.99 37.61 -0.14
CA PRO A 131 21.84 38.33 -1.06
C PRO A 131 23.29 38.14 -0.64
N LEU A 132 24.10 37.69 -1.61
CA LEU A 132 25.54 37.51 -1.52
C LEU A 132 26.22 38.84 -1.15
N ASN A 133 26.35 39.13 0.14
CA ASN A 133 27.08 40.29 0.65
C ASN A 133 28.28 39.84 1.48
N GLY A 134 29.46 40.06 0.89
CA GLY A 134 30.70 40.35 1.61
C GLY A 134 31.66 39.17 1.78
N LEU A 135 32.69 39.12 0.94
CA LEU A 135 34.07 39.36 1.37
C LEU A 135 34.97 39.48 0.12
N ALA A 136 35.34 40.73 -0.17
CA ALA A 136 36.58 41.08 -0.84
C ALA A 136 37.69 41.18 0.23
#